data_AF-A0ABD0Z3F1-F1
#
_entry.id   AF-A0ABD0Z3F1-F1
#
_cell.length_a   1.000
_cell.length_b   1.000
_cell.length_c   1.000
_cell.angle_alpha   90.00
_cell.angle_beta   90.00
_cell.angle_gamma   90.00
#
_symmetry.space_group_name_H-M   'P 1'
#
loop_
_entity.id
_entity.type
_entity.pdbx_description
1 polymer ?
#
loop_
_entity_poly.entity_id
_entity_poly.type
_entity_poly.pdbx_seq_one_letter_code
_entity_poly.pdbx_strand_id
1 'polypeptide(L)'
;MGTPGAPALVADSLTSSSVRLEWEEPKVPNLTYLVQWRYESAPTWQYCRNHTWIGHGSTVLVENLKPFTFYRFRVAILLPAHLAEPLVSEPSLVIGTLPGGPPSSPPSSVRAIATDPTRVSVSWKPGPFPNGPILSYVLSIDELPRGYKGHKVSIFFLYTIILFNCIWRIIR
;
A
#
# COMPACT_ATOMS: atom_id res chain seq x y z
N MET A 1 15.63 30.65 9.62
CA MET A 1 14.51 29.78 10.02
C MET A 1 14.78 28.43 9.41
N GLY A 2 15.22 27.45 10.21
CA GLY A 2 15.68 26.16 9.69
C GLY A 2 14.51 25.20 9.50
N THR A 3 14.36 24.65 8.30
CA THR A 3 13.61 23.42 8.05
C THR A 3 14.46 22.23 8.53
N PRO A 4 13.85 21.11 8.96
CA PRO A 4 14.59 19.88 9.18
C PRO A 4 15.13 19.35 7.85
N GLY A 5 16.22 18.58 7.91
CA GLY A 5 16.73 17.86 6.75
C GLY A 5 15.69 16.89 6.18
N ALA A 6 15.87 16.48 4.92
CA ALA A 6 15.04 15.43 4.34
C ALA A 6 15.23 14.12 5.13
N PRO A 7 14.15 13.42 5.53
CA PRO A 7 14.28 12.18 6.27
C PRO A 7 14.92 11.09 5.41
N ALA A 8 15.94 10.45 5.96
CA ALA A 8 16.66 9.33 5.38
C ALA A 8 16.22 8.01 6.02
N LEU A 9 16.27 6.93 5.24
CA LEU A 9 16.05 5.57 5.73
C LEU A 9 17.24 5.14 6.60
N VAL A 10 16.97 4.71 7.82
CA VAL A 10 18.01 4.06 8.65
C VAL A 10 18.32 2.69 8.06
N ALA A 11 19.60 2.38 7.87
CA ALA A 11 20.04 1.11 7.29
C ALA A 11 19.44 -0.10 8.04
N ASP A 12 19.11 -1.15 7.27
CA ASP A 12 18.59 -2.43 7.76
C ASP A 12 17.30 -2.36 8.62
N SER A 13 16.60 -1.22 8.61
CA SER A 13 15.39 -1.01 9.41
C SER A 13 14.08 -1.23 8.63
N LEU A 14 14.17 -1.45 7.32
CA LEU A 14 13.04 -1.53 6.41
C LEU A 14 12.36 -2.90 6.50
N THR A 15 11.04 -2.90 6.68
CA THR A 15 10.23 -4.12 6.68
C THR A 15 9.11 -4.05 5.63
N SER A 16 8.21 -5.03 5.64
CA SER A 16 7.01 -5.00 4.80
C SER A 16 5.94 -4.01 5.29
N SER A 17 5.98 -3.59 6.55
CA SER A 17 4.94 -2.73 7.13
C SER A 17 5.47 -1.59 7.99
N SER A 18 6.79 -1.43 8.08
CA SER A 18 7.41 -0.37 8.86
C SER A 18 8.73 0.13 8.26
N VAL A 19 9.08 1.35 8.64
CA VAL A 19 10.32 2.01 8.24
C VAL A 19 10.85 2.87 9.38
N ARG A 20 12.16 2.88 9.60
CA ARG A 20 12.79 3.84 10.51
C ARG A 20 13.41 4.97 9.71
N LEU A 21 13.03 6.19 10.07
CA LEU A 21 13.50 7.42 9.43
C LEU A 21 14.33 8.24 10.42
N GLU A 22 15.35 8.90 9.92
CA GLU A 22 16.21 9.81 10.67
C GLU A 22 16.44 11.09 9.84
N TRP A 23 16.55 12.25 10.48
CA TRP A 23 16.85 13.52 9.82
C TRP A 23 17.80 14.38 10.66
N GLU A 24 18.43 15.33 9.98
CA GLU A 24 19.21 16.38 10.64
C GLU A 24 18.26 17.43 11.25
N GLU A 25 18.38 17.62 12.56
CA GLU A 25 17.62 18.64 13.29
C GLU A 25 18.20 20.04 13.03
N PRO A 26 17.35 21.06 12.84
CA PRO A 26 17.83 22.43 12.80
C PRO A 26 18.38 22.82 14.19
N LYS A 27 19.30 23.79 14.23
CA LYS A 27 19.94 24.31 15.46
C LYS A 27 18.99 25.11 16.38
N VAL A 28 17.69 24.91 16.25
CA VAL A 28 16.63 25.60 17.00
C VAL A 28 16.10 24.65 18.06
N PRO A 29 16.18 24.99 19.36
CA PRO A 29 15.71 24.11 20.42
C PRO A 29 14.18 24.06 20.49
N ASN A 30 13.66 23.02 21.16
CA ASN A 30 12.24 22.87 21.53
C ASN A 30 11.26 22.81 20.34
N LEU A 31 11.64 22.13 19.26
CA LEU A 31 10.75 21.87 18.14
C LEU A 31 9.99 20.56 18.34
N THR A 32 8.70 20.58 17.98
CA THR A 32 7.89 19.37 17.90
C THR A 32 7.76 18.96 16.44
N TYR A 33 8.19 17.74 16.12
CA TYR A 33 8.12 17.20 14.77
C TYR A 33 6.85 16.37 14.56
N LEU A 34 6.36 16.42 13.33
CA LEU A 34 5.33 15.55 12.79
C LEU A 34 5.88 14.91 11.52
N VAL A 35 5.45 13.68 11.22
CA VAL A 35 5.90 12.98 10.02
C VAL A 35 4.73 12.85 9.07
N GLN A 36 4.96 13.22 7.81
CA GLN A 36 4.01 13.03 6.74
C GLN A 36 4.53 11.99 5.75
N TRP A 37 3.59 11.28 5.14
CA TRP A 37 3.86 10.32 4.08
C TRP A 37 2.90 10.53 2.92
N ARG A 38 3.31 10.09 1.73
CA ARG A 38 2.43 9.93 0.57
C ARG A 38 2.85 8.70 -0.22
N TYR A 39 1.92 8.13 -0.98
CA TYR A 39 2.28 7.18 -2.02
C TYR A 39 3.09 7.89 -3.10
N GLU A 40 4.08 7.23 -3.70
CA GLU A 40 4.84 7.86 -4.78
C GLU A 40 3.94 8.25 -5.96
N SER A 41 2.94 7.42 -6.25
CA SER A 41 1.94 7.63 -7.31
C SER A 41 0.87 8.68 -6.98
N ALA A 42 0.83 9.24 -5.77
CA ALA A 42 -0.17 10.20 -5.34
C ALA A 42 0.47 11.50 -4.83
N PRO A 43 -0.08 12.69 -5.16
CA PRO A 43 0.49 13.97 -4.70
C PRO A 43 0.13 14.30 -3.24
N THR A 44 -0.90 13.65 -2.68
CA THR A 44 -1.49 14.04 -1.39
C THR A 44 -0.71 13.51 -0.20
N TRP A 45 -0.24 14.43 0.65
CA TRP A 45 0.43 14.12 1.92
C TRP A 45 -0.55 13.81 3.05
N GLN A 46 -0.19 12.87 3.92
CA GLN A 46 -0.96 12.44 5.08
C GLN A 46 -0.06 12.37 6.30
N TYR A 47 -0.59 12.68 7.49
CA TYR A 47 0.17 12.54 8.73
C TYR A 47 0.27 11.06 9.15
N CYS A 48 1.46 10.68 9.63
CA CYS A 48 1.70 9.36 10.22
C CYS A 48 0.91 9.23 11.52
N ARG A 49 -0.06 8.32 11.56
CA ARG A 49 -0.83 8.05 12.78
C ARG A 49 -0.14 7.03 13.69
N ASN A 50 0.51 6.03 13.08
CA ASN A 50 1.19 4.95 13.79
C ASN A 50 2.69 5.20 13.70
N HIS A 51 3.25 5.80 14.75
CA HIS A 51 4.67 6.08 14.82
C HIS A 51 5.17 6.04 16.27
N THR A 52 6.42 5.63 16.43
CA THR A 52 7.12 5.59 17.72
C THR A 52 8.42 6.38 17.60
N TRP A 53 8.57 7.41 18.43
CA TRP A 53 9.78 8.22 18.50
C TRP A 53 10.91 7.45 19.17
N ILE A 54 12.12 7.52 18.61
CA ILE A 54 13.30 6.80 19.10
C ILE A 54 14.37 7.83 19.48
N GLY A 55 14.89 7.73 20.70
CA GLY A 55 15.94 8.62 21.19
C GLY A 55 15.47 10.07 21.37
N HIS A 56 16.32 11.04 21.01
CA HIS A 56 16.10 12.47 21.24
C HIS A 56 15.14 13.16 20.25
N GLY A 57 14.41 12.40 19.42
CA GLY A 57 13.34 12.94 18.55
C GLY A 57 13.73 13.19 17.08
N SER A 58 14.99 12.94 16.71
CA SER A 58 15.46 12.98 15.31
C SER A 58 15.22 11.69 14.54
N THR A 59 14.79 10.62 15.24
CA THR A 59 14.54 9.30 14.67
C THR A 59 13.14 8.83 15.02
N VAL A 60 12.45 8.21 14.06
CA VAL A 60 11.08 7.73 14.22
C VAL A 60 10.90 6.39 13.50
N LEU A 61 10.17 5.48 14.14
CA LEU A 61 9.64 4.28 13.49
C LEU A 61 8.22 4.59 13.02
N VAL A 62 7.96 4.49 11.71
CA VAL A 62 6.61 4.57 11.14
C VAL A 62 6.12 3.16 10.85
N GLU A 63 4.89 2.85 11.26
CA GLU A 63 4.31 1.51 11.21
C GLU A 63 2.98 1.46 10.44
N ASN A 64 2.46 0.26 10.23
CA ASN A 64 1.21 -0.01 9.50
C ASN A 64 1.23 0.49 8.04
N LEU A 65 2.40 0.47 7.41
CA LEU A 65 2.55 0.68 5.97
C LEU A 65 2.04 -0.53 5.20
N LYS A 66 1.69 -0.31 3.92
CA LYS A 66 1.31 -1.39 3.02
C LYS A 66 2.58 -2.10 2.52
N PRO A 67 2.60 -3.44 2.52
CA PRO A 67 3.66 -4.21 1.88
C PRO A 67 3.77 -3.90 0.39
N PHE A 68 4.98 -4.07 -0.14
CA PHE A 68 5.27 -3.94 -1.56
C PHE A 68 4.75 -2.62 -2.17
N THR A 69 4.94 -1.52 -1.44
CA THR A 69 4.40 -0.21 -1.81
C THR A 69 5.46 0.88 -1.70
N PHE A 70 5.46 1.81 -2.65
CA PHE A 70 6.42 2.91 -2.72
C PHE A 70 5.88 4.18 -2.06
N TYR A 71 6.67 4.72 -1.12
CA TYR A 71 6.34 5.87 -0.30
C TYR A 71 7.39 6.97 -0.44
N ARG A 72 6.96 8.20 -0.16
CA ARG A 72 7.84 9.29 0.26
C ARG A 72 7.41 9.80 1.62
N PHE A 73 8.40 10.25 2.38
CA PHE A 73 8.21 10.82 3.71
C PHE A 73 8.76 12.24 3.76
N ARG A 74 8.20 13.07 4.63
CA ARG A 74 8.78 14.37 4.98
C ARG A 74 8.47 14.71 6.42
N VAL A 75 9.26 15.59 7.00
CA VAL A 75 9.08 16.05 8.38
C VAL A 75 8.43 17.42 8.33
N ALA A 76 7.47 17.65 9.21
CA ALA A 76 6.79 18.92 9.42
C ALA A 76 7.06 19.38 10.85
N ILE A 77 7.33 20.67 11.04
CA ILE A 77 7.41 21.28 12.36
C ILE A 77 6.00 21.75 12.76
N LEU A 78 5.56 21.36 13.94
CA LEU A 78 4.33 21.88 14.53
C LEU A 78 4.58 23.33 14.97
N LEU A 79 3.98 24.27 14.25
CA LEU A 79 4.06 25.69 14.55
C LEU A 79 2.86 26.14 15.39
N PRO A 80 3.00 27.21 16.18
CA PRO A 80 1.87 27.84 16.86
C PRO A 80 0.74 28.23 15.89
N ALA A 81 -0.50 28.16 16.37
CA ALA A 81 -1.71 28.34 15.54
C ALA A 81 -1.84 29.69 14.81
N HIS A 82 -1.06 30.72 15.19
CA HIS A 82 -1.04 32.00 14.49
C HIS A 82 -0.18 31.99 13.22
N LEU A 83 0.59 30.92 12.97
CA LEU A 83 1.34 30.71 11.74
C LEU A 83 0.53 29.77 10.83
N ALA A 84 0.27 30.22 9.59
CA ALA A 84 -0.74 29.61 8.72
C ALA A 84 -0.33 28.25 8.12
N GLU A 85 0.95 28.02 7.88
CA GLU A 85 1.42 26.77 7.25
C GLU A 85 2.54 26.11 8.05
N PRO A 86 2.50 24.78 8.25
CA PRO A 86 3.59 24.06 8.90
C PRO A 86 4.85 24.10 8.04
N LEU A 87 6.00 24.32 8.68
CA LEU A 87 7.29 24.31 8.00
C LEU A 87 7.69 22.86 7.71
N VAL A 88 7.85 22.51 6.43
CA VAL A 88 8.11 21.13 5.99
C VAL A 88 9.51 20.97 5.39
N SER A 89 10.11 19.80 5.58
CA SER A 89 11.35 19.39 4.90
C SER A 89 11.10 19.07 3.43
N GLU A 90 12.19 18.96 2.68
CA GLU A 90 12.18 18.24 1.42
C GLU A 90 11.75 16.78 1.62
N PRO A 91 11.12 16.15 0.61
CA PRO A 91 10.78 14.73 0.66
C PRO A 91 12.01 13.83 0.70
N SER A 92 11.86 12.67 1.33
CA SER A 92 12.79 11.57 1.24
C SER A 92 12.97 11.10 -0.21
N LEU A 93 14.03 10.31 -0.44
CA LEU A 93 14.07 9.38 -1.56
C LEU A 93 12.85 8.44 -1.53
N VAL A 94 12.56 7.82 -2.66
CA VAL A 94 11.48 6.82 -2.74
C VAL A 94 11.89 5.60 -1.92
N ILE A 95 11.04 5.19 -0.98
CA ILE A 95 11.25 4.02 -0.13
C ILE A 95 10.17 3.00 -0.46
N GLY A 96 10.58 1.81 -0.94
CA GLY A 96 9.67 0.70 -1.23
C GLY A 96 9.67 -0.31 -0.09
N THR A 97 8.54 -0.53 0.57
CA THR A 97 8.41 -1.56 1.60
C THR A 97 8.60 -2.96 1.02
N LEU A 98 9.07 -3.89 1.85
CA LEU A 98 9.30 -5.27 1.41
C LEU A 98 7.97 -5.98 1.06
N PRO A 99 8.01 -7.02 0.21
CA PRO A 99 6.88 -7.94 0.05
C PRO A 99 6.50 -8.59 1.38
N GLY A 100 5.23 -8.85 1.60
CA GLY A 100 4.78 -9.53 2.81
C GLY A 100 3.28 -9.79 2.84
N GLY A 101 2.92 -11.03 3.18
CA GLY A 101 1.52 -11.45 3.32
C GLY A 101 0.76 -11.63 2.01
N PRO A 102 -0.51 -12.06 2.08
CA PRO A 102 -1.37 -12.24 0.91
C PRO A 102 -1.78 -10.87 0.33
N PRO A 103 -2.17 -10.81 -0.95
CA PRO A 103 -2.75 -9.60 -1.55
C PRO A 103 -3.92 -9.07 -0.73
N SER A 104 -3.92 -7.76 -0.47
CA SER A 104 -4.96 -7.11 0.34
C SER A 104 -6.01 -6.38 -0.49
N SER A 105 -5.80 -6.27 -1.81
CA SER A 105 -6.78 -5.73 -2.75
C SER A 105 -7.17 -6.78 -3.79
N PRO A 106 -8.45 -6.84 -4.21
CA PRO A 106 -8.88 -7.71 -5.31
C PRO A 106 -8.34 -7.24 -6.66
N PRO A 107 -8.39 -8.09 -7.72
CA PRO A 107 -8.09 -7.68 -9.07
C PRO A 107 -8.98 -6.51 -9.48
N SER A 108 -8.43 -5.58 -10.24
CA SER A 108 -9.15 -4.41 -10.73
C SER A 108 -9.55 -4.59 -12.20
N SER A 109 -10.49 -3.78 -12.66
CA SER A 109 -10.90 -3.77 -14.08
C SER A 109 -11.36 -5.14 -14.61
N VAL A 110 -12.03 -5.94 -13.79
CA VAL A 110 -12.58 -7.24 -14.21
C VAL A 110 -13.65 -7.00 -15.28
N ARG A 111 -13.45 -7.58 -16.46
CA ARG A 111 -14.38 -7.53 -17.59
C ARG A 111 -14.61 -8.93 -18.13
N ALA A 112 -15.85 -9.24 -18.44
CA ALA A 112 -16.26 -10.47 -19.12
C ALA A 112 -17.06 -10.11 -20.36
N ILE A 113 -16.68 -10.65 -21.52
CA ILE A 113 -17.30 -10.38 -22.82
C ILE A 113 -17.60 -11.73 -23.47
N ALA A 114 -18.88 -11.99 -23.80
CA ALA A 114 -19.24 -13.15 -24.60
C ALA A 114 -18.69 -12.97 -26.02
N THR A 115 -17.80 -13.86 -26.45
CA THR A 115 -17.29 -13.83 -27.82
C THR A 115 -18.19 -14.60 -28.77
N ASP A 116 -18.83 -15.67 -28.27
CA ASP A 116 -19.77 -16.54 -28.97
C ASP A 116 -20.78 -17.16 -27.97
N PRO A 117 -21.85 -17.85 -28.41
CA PRO A 117 -22.86 -18.42 -27.50
C PRO A 117 -22.33 -19.41 -26.45
N THR A 118 -21.12 -19.95 -26.63
CA THR A 118 -20.47 -20.91 -25.71
C THR A 118 -19.13 -20.41 -25.16
N ARG A 119 -18.74 -19.16 -25.44
CA ARG A 119 -17.41 -18.65 -25.11
C ARG A 119 -17.48 -17.27 -24.48
N VAL A 120 -16.77 -17.10 -23.38
CA VAL A 120 -16.62 -15.82 -22.68
C VAL A 120 -15.13 -15.52 -22.51
N SER A 121 -14.71 -14.33 -22.94
CA SER A 121 -13.39 -13.78 -22.69
C SER A 121 -13.42 -12.98 -21.39
N VAL A 122 -12.51 -13.29 -20.47
CA VAL A 122 -12.39 -12.60 -19.17
C VAL A 122 -11.02 -11.94 -19.09
N SER A 123 -10.99 -10.66 -18.73
CA SER A 123 -9.76 -9.87 -18.57
C SER A 123 -9.78 -9.07 -17.27
N TRP A 124 -8.63 -8.90 -16.64
CA TRP A 124 -8.47 -8.14 -15.41
C TRP A 124 -7.08 -7.52 -15.32
N LYS A 125 -6.90 -6.63 -14.34
CA LYS A 125 -5.60 -6.08 -13.94
C LYS A 125 -5.30 -6.47 -12.49
N PRO A 126 -4.03 -6.50 -12.09
CA PRO A 126 -3.67 -6.53 -10.68
C PRO A 126 -4.41 -5.48 -9.85
N GLY A 127 -4.66 -5.81 -8.58
CA GLY A 127 -5.13 -4.83 -7.61
C GLY A 127 -4.02 -3.85 -7.21
N PRO A 128 -4.34 -2.68 -6.65
CA PRO A 128 -3.36 -1.68 -6.24
C PRO A 128 -2.45 -2.13 -5.08
N PHE A 129 -2.88 -3.10 -4.26
CA PHE A 129 -2.15 -3.60 -3.10
C PHE A 129 -1.97 -5.13 -3.18
N PRO A 130 -1.09 -5.59 -4.09
CA PRO A 130 -0.80 -7.01 -4.25
C PRO A 130 0.07 -7.57 -3.11
N ASN A 131 0.66 -6.70 -2.29
CA ASN A 131 1.53 -7.04 -1.16
C ASN A 131 2.79 -7.88 -1.53
N GLY A 132 3.04 -8.11 -2.81
CA GLY A 132 4.19 -8.83 -3.35
C GLY A 132 3.99 -9.22 -4.83
N PRO A 133 4.93 -9.97 -5.43
CA PRO A 133 4.77 -10.53 -6.77
C PRO A 133 3.57 -11.48 -6.85
N ILE A 134 2.72 -11.30 -7.85
CA ILE A 134 1.52 -12.14 -8.04
C ILE A 134 1.92 -13.42 -8.77
N LEU A 135 1.59 -14.57 -8.18
CA LEU A 135 1.89 -15.89 -8.75
C LEU A 135 0.75 -16.43 -9.62
N SER A 136 -0.49 -16.32 -9.16
CA SER A 136 -1.67 -16.85 -9.88
C SER A 136 -2.97 -16.16 -9.47
N TYR A 137 -4.03 -16.44 -10.25
CA TYR A 137 -5.40 -16.00 -10.01
C TYR A 137 -6.34 -17.19 -10.03
N VAL A 138 -7.43 -17.11 -9.27
CA VAL A 138 -8.53 -18.09 -9.27
C VAL A 138 -9.76 -17.43 -9.87
N LEU A 139 -10.34 -18.08 -10.87
CA LEU A 139 -11.57 -17.66 -11.52
C LEU A 139 -12.73 -18.52 -11.00
N SER A 140 -13.75 -17.89 -10.43
CA SER A 140 -15.04 -18.52 -10.09
C SER A 140 -16.13 -17.99 -11.00
N ILE A 141 -16.92 -18.90 -11.57
CA ILE A 141 -18.07 -18.57 -12.42
C ILE A 141 -19.30 -19.17 -11.75
N ASP A 142 -20.20 -18.30 -11.29
CA ASP A 142 -21.42 -18.70 -10.60
C ASP A 142 -22.64 -18.47 -11.52
N GLU A 143 -23.54 -19.44 -11.63
CA GLU A 143 -24.82 -19.26 -12.31
C GLU A 143 -25.76 -18.43 -11.43
N LEU A 144 -26.35 -17.38 -11.99
CA LEU A 144 -27.34 -16.59 -11.27
C LEU A 144 -28.67 -17.37 -11.16
N PRO A 145 -29.46 -17.17 -10.07
CA PRO A 145 -30.73 -17.85 -9.87
C PRO A 145 -31.69 -17.69 -11.06
N ARG A 146 -32.48 -18.74 -11.31
CA ARG A 146 -33.41 -18.84 -12.44
C ARG A 146 -34.31 -17.60 -12.51
N GLY A 147 -34.11 -16.80 -13.54
CA GLY A 147 -34.80 -15.53 -13.79
C GLY A 147 -33.88 -14.51 -14.47
N TYR A 148 -32.58 -14.54 -14.14
CA TYR A 148 -31.55 -13.78 -14.81
C TYR A 148 -30.66 -14.73 -15.61
N LYS A 149 -30.68 -14.64 -16.94
CA LYS A 149 -29.72 -15.37 -17.79
C LYS A 149 -28.37 -14.65 -17.73
N GLY A 150 -27.57 -14.92 -16.70
CA GLY A 150 -26.24 -14.34 -16.55
C GLY A 150 -25.34 -15.16 -15.62
N HIS A 151 -24.04 -15.10 -15.86
CA HIS A 151 -23.02 -15.67 -14.99
C HIS A 151 -22.31 -14.55 -14.22
N LYS A 152 -22.07 -14.75 -12.93
CA LYS A 152 -21.22 -13.87 -12.13
C LYS A 152 -19.80 -14.40 -12.22
N VAL A 153 -18.86 -13.55 -12.63
CA VAL A 153 -17.44 -13.88 -12.68
C VAL A 153 -16.74 -13.19 -11.51
N SER A 154 -16.11 -13.98 -10.63
CA SER A 154 -15.32 -13.50 -9.50
C SER A 154 -13.87 -13.96 -9.64
N ILE A 155 -12.92 -13.09 -9.35
CA ILE A 155 -11.48 -13.40 -9.43
C ILE A 155 -10.81 -13.13 -8.10
N PHE A 156 -10.09 -14.13 -7.58
CA PHE A 156 -9.36 -14.07 -6.31
C PHE A 156 -7.87 -14.38 -6.52
N PHE A 157 -7.02 -14.02 -5.56
CA PHE A 157 -5.62 -14.42 -5.55
C PHE A 157 -5.42 -15.67 -4.68
N LEU A 158 -4.46 -16.54 -5.03
CA LEU A 158 -4.08 -17.69 -4.20
C LEU A 158 -2.94 -17.33 -3.23
N TYR A 159 -3.20 -17.49 -1.94
CA TYR A 159 -2.20 -17.80 -0.90
C TYR A 159 -2.91 -18.58 0.21
N THR A 160 -3.10 -19.89 0.02
CA THR A 160 -3.51 -20.77 1.13
C THR A 160 -2.93 -22.17 0.92
N ILE A 161 -2.40 -22.75 2.00
CA ILE A 161 -2.09 -24.17 2.15
C ILE A 161 -3.27 -24.98 1.63
N ILE A 162 -3.01 -25.85 0.67
CA ILE A 162 -3.97 -26.76 0.06
C ILE A 162 -4.52 -27.67 1.16
N LEU A 163 -5.81 -27.52 1.47
CA LEU A 163 -6.60 -28.61 2.02
C LEU A 163 -7.87 -28.79 1.17
N PHE A 164 -7.75 -29.80 0.31
CA PHE A 164 -8.77 -30.71 -0.19
C PHE A 164 -9.92 -30.20 -1.08
N ASN A 165 -9.84 -30.73 -2.31
CA ASN A 165 -10.91 -31.29 -3.15
C ASN A 165 -12.09 -30.40 -3.52
N CYS A 166 -12.07 -29.95 -4.77
CA CYS A 166 -13.20 -30.24 -5.66
C CYS A 166 -12.73 -30.27 -7.12
N ILE A 167 -12.68 -31.49 -7.66
CA ILE A 167 -12.57 -31.77 -9.09
C ILE A 167 -13.94 -31.50 -9.69
N TRP A 168 -14.04 -30.61 -10.68
CA TRP A 168 -15.15 -30.68 -11.64
C TRP A 168 -14.59 -30.82 -13.06
N ARG A 169 -14.96 -31.97 -13.62
CA ARG A 169 -14.71 -32.47 -14.96
C ARG A 169 -15.74 -31.83 -15.88
N ILE A 170 -15.28 -31.10 -16.90
CA ILE A 170 -16.15 -30.67 -18.00
C ILE A 170 -16.49 -31.92 -18.82
N ILE A 171 -17.74 -32.36 -18.75
CA ILE A 171 -18.27 -33.38 -19.67
C ILE A 171 -18.86 -32.63 -20.86
N ARG A 172 -18.51 -33.10 -22.07
CA ARG A 172 -18.92 -32.60 -23.39
C ARG A 172 -20.43 -32.52 -23.57
#